data_AF-A0A520CQL5-F1
#
_entry.id   AF-A0A520CQL5-F1
#
_cell.length_a   1.000
_cell.length_b   1.000
_cell.length_c   1.000
_cell.angle_alpha   90.00
_cell.angle_beta   90.00
_cell.angle_gamma   90.00
#
_symmetry.space_group_name_H-M   'P 1'
#
loop_
_entity.id
_entity.type
_entity.pdbx_description
1 polymer ?
#
loop_
_entity_poly.entity_id
_entity_poly.type
_entity_poly.pdbx_seq_one_letter_code
_entity_poly.pdbx_strand_id
1 'polypeptide(L)'
;MELSQTVSNSGVLYFAAGYQSGKSGGKVSETYFIDLYIVHNDRRLGCMKELTSTATLILADGTEMECFQISETDCNKVAFKAAFALKARGGSDQATMEQNFKKLMTIEIAEINIKTTEKTEKFKIKSKEREYLKNHFALVDKTIKAKPNNPQK
;
A
#
# COMPACT_ATOMS: atom_id res chain seq x y z
N MET A 1 -5.16 13.28 22.66
CA MET A 1 -5.07 12.24 21.61
C MET A 1 -5.78 12.81 20.40
N GLU A 2 -5.07 13.51 19.52
CA GLU A 2 -5.67 14.28 18.41
C GLU A 2 -5.19 13.73 17.07
N LEU A 3 -6.00 12.85 16.48
CA LEU A 3 -5.80 12.29 15.15
C LEU A 3 -6.55 13.08 14.04
N SER A 4 -7.13 14.25 14.33
CA SER A 4 -8.42 14.61 13.71
C SER A 4 -8.51 15.81 12.76
N GLN A 5 -7.47 16.60 12.46
CA GLN A 5 -7.72 17.88 11.75
C GLN A 5 -7.17 18.05 10.32
N THR A 6 -6.55 17.03 9.73
CA THR A 6 -6.15 17.07 8.29
C THR A 6 -6.86 16.00 7.45
N VAL A 7 -7.47 15.06 8.16
CA VAL A 7 -8.36 13.98 7.71
C VAL A 7 -9.80 14.49 7.43
N SER A 8 -10.17 15.66 7.98
CA SER A 8 -11.58 16.09 8.05
C SER A 8 -12.17 16.66 6.75
N ASN A 9 -11.36 17.03 5.75
CA ASN A 9 -11.88 17.52 4.46
C ASN A 9 -11.89 16.47 3.34
N SER A 10 -11.01 15.46 3.39
CA SER A 10 -10.83 14.45 2.33
C SER A 10 -11.16 13.02 2.75
N GLY A 11 -11.26 12.75 4.05
CA GLY A 11 -11.42 11.40 4.59
C GLY A 11 -10.24 10.90 5.42
N VAL A 12 -10.41 9.74 6.05
CA VAL A 12 -9.40 9.02 6.84
C VAL A 12 -8.69 8.00 5.95
N LEU A 13 -7.37 7.91 6.04
CA LEU A 13 -6.59 6.84 5.43
C LEU A 13 -5.93 5.99 6.51
N TYR A 14 -6.23 4.70 6.51
CA TYR A 14 -5.54 3.68 7.30
C TYR A 14 -4.61 2.91 6.37
N PHE A 15 -3.40 2.65 6.86
CA PHE A 15 -2.34 2.02 6.11
C PHE A 15 -1.78 0.83 6.88
N ALA A 16 -1.59 -0.28 6.17
CA ALA A 16 -0.78 -1.40 6.63
C ALA A 16 0.15 -1.88 5.51
N ALA A 17 1.23 -2.56 5.90
CA ALA A 17 2.14 -3.23 4.99
C ALA A 17 1.99 -4.74 5.16
N GLY A 18 2.15 -5.48 4.07
CA GLY A 18 1.91 -6.92 4.05
C GLY A 18 2.88 -7.68 3.18
N TYR A 19 2.95 -8.99 3.47
CA TYR A 19 3.71 -9.96 2.71
C TYR A 19 2.94 -11.27 2.61
N GLN A 20 2.82 -11.80 1.40
CA GLN A 20 2.21 -13.09 1.14
C GLN A 20 3.15 -13.96 0.32
N SER A 21 3.33 -15.22 0.74
CA SER A 21 4.11 -16.22 0.02
C SER A 21 3.22 -17.43 -0.32
N GLY A 22 3.27 -17.89 -1.56
CA GLY A 22 2.59 -19.10 -2.03
C GLY A 22 3.55 -20.03 -2.75
N LYS A 23 3.14 -21.29 -2.92
CA LYS A 23 3.81 -22.26 -3.81
C LYS A 23 2.79 -22.77 -4.82
N SER A 24 3.10 -22.69 -6.11
CA SER A 24 2.29 -23.28 -7.17
C SER A 24 3.21 -23.90 -8.22
N GLY A 25 2.98 -25.17 -8.56
CA GLY A 25 3.79 -25.91 -9.55
C GLY A 25 5.30 -25.91 -9.23
N GLY A 26 5.69 -25.95 -7.95
CA GLY A 26 7.09 -25.92 -7.51
C GLY A 26 7.74 -24.52 -7.51
N LYS A 27 7.07 -23.48 -8.02
CA LYS A 27 7.55 -22.09 -7.96
C LYS A 27 7.01 -21.41 -6.71
N VAL A 28 7.90 -20.73 -5.99
CA VAL A 28 7.54 -19.83 -4.89
C VAL A 28 7.10 -18.51 -5.53
N SER A 29 5.95 -17.98 -5.11
CA SER A 29 5.51 -16.64 -5.42
C SER A 29 5.50 -15.81 -4.14
N GLU A 30 6.12 -14.64 -4.18
CA GLU A 30 6.12 -13.69 -3.08
C GLU A 30 5.50 -12.38 -3.53
N THR A 31 4.70 -11.77 -2.67
CA THR A 31 4.05 -10.48 -2.94
C THR A 31 4.22 -9.59 -1.72
N TYR A 32 4.93 -8.48 -1.92
CA TYR A 32 5.00 -7.37 -0.97
C TYR A 32 3.93 -6.35 -1.36
N PHE A 33 3.08 -5.97 -0.42
CA PHE A 33 1.92 -5.13 -0.69
C PHE A 33 1.65 -4.14 0.43
N ILE A 34 0.80 -3.16 0.13
CA ILE A 34 0.19 -2.25 1.10
C ILE A 34 -1.31 -2.47 1.11
N ASP A 35 -1.90 -2.43 2.29
CA ASP A 35 -3.35 -2.40 2.47
C ASP A 35 -3.77 -0.99 2.85
N LEU A 36 -4.67 -0.44 2.04
CA LEU A 36 -5.24 0.87 2.26
C LEU A 36 -6.72 0.73 2.58
N TYR A 37 -7.14 1.34 3.67
CA TYR A 37 -8.55 1.53 4.00
C TYR A 37 -8.82 3.03 4.09
N ILE A 38 -9.66 3.53 3.19
CA ILE A 38 -9.98 4.95 3.04
C ILE A 38 -11.43 5.14 3.43
N VAL A 39 -11.73 6.05 4.36
CA VAL A 39 -13.08 6.48 4.68
C VAL A 39 -13.24 7.90 4.16
N HIS A 40 -14.11 8.15 3.19
CA HIS A 40 -14.27 9.47 2.58
C HIS A 40 -15.73 9.95 2.69
N ASN A 41 -15.90 11.28 2.72
CA ASN A 41 -17.22 11.91 2.77
C ASN A 41 -17.63 12.55 1.43
N ASP A 42 -16.75 12.54 0.42
CA ASP A 42 -17.05 13.08 -0.91
C ASP A 42 -17.83 12.05 -1.74
N ARG A 43 -19.11 12.33 -1.99
CA ARG A 43 -19.99 11.48 -2.82
C ARG A 43 -19.65 11.51 -4.30
N ARG A 44 -18.72 12.37 -4.73
CA ARG A 44 -18.20 12.46 -6.10
C ARG A 44 -16.98 11.57 -6.32
N LEU A 45 -16.40 11.02 -5.25
CA LEU A 45 -15.48 9.89 -5.37
C LEU A 45 -16.30 8.67 -5.73
N GLY A 46 -16.17 8.19 -6.96
CA GLY A 46 -16.67 6.89 -7.34
C GLY A 46 -15.64 5.81 -7.05
N CYS A 47 -15.79 4.67 -7.71
CA CYS A 47 -15.25 3.41 -7.24
C CYS A 47 -13.73 3.28 -7.46
N MET A 48 -13.08 2.43 -6.67
CA MET A 48 -11.89 1.76 -7.17
C MET A 48 -12.32 0.64 -8.11
N LYS A 49 -11.71 0.59 -9.28
CA LYS A 49 -11.98 -0.48 -10.26
C LYS A 49 -10.73 -1.32 -10.41
N GLU A 50 -10.93 -2.63 -10.32
CA GLU A 50 -9.89 -3.61 -10.55
C GLU A 50 -9.13 -3.29 -11.84
N LEU A 51 -7.80 -3.41 -11.81
CA LEU A 51 -6.90 -3.20 -12.94
C LEU A 51 -6.79 -1.76 -13.48
N THR A 52 -7.60 -0.81 -12.99
CA THR A 52 -7.60 0.61 -13.46
C THR A 52 -7.26 1.61 -12.35
N SER A 53 -7.58 1.25 -11.11
CA SER A 53 -7.15 1.97 -9.92
C SER A 53 -5.72 1.62 -9.57
N THR A 54 -4.93 2.66 -9.28
CA THR A 54 -3.55 2.56 -8.86
C THR A 54 -3.34 3.43 -7.63
N ALA A 55 -2.38 3.04 -6.81
CA ALA A 55 -1.86 3.86 -5.74
C ALA A 55 -0.44 4.28 -6.11
N THR A 56 -0.13 5.57 -6.02
CA THR A 56 1.24 6.08 -6.18
C THR A 56 1.72 6.58 -4.84
N LEU A 57 2.80 5.98 -4.32
CA LEU A 57 3.48 6.45 -3.13
C LEU A 57 4.50 7.50 -3.54
N ILE A 58 4.42 8.69 -2.96
CA ILE A 58 5.44 9.73 -3.11
C ILE A 58 6.27 9.75 -1.83
N LEU A 59 7.55 9.45 -1.97
CA LEU A 59 8.50 9.38 -0.87
C LEU A 59 9.06 10.77 -0.54
N ALA A 60 9.63 10.90 0.66
CA ALA A 60 10.21 12.15 1.14
C ALA A 60 11.41 12.66 0.30
N ASP A 61 12.06 11.77 -0.46
CA ASP A 61 13.14 12.11 -1.40
C ASP A 61 12.63 12.49 -2.80
N GLY A 62 11.31 12.48 -3.01
CA GLY A 62 10.67 12.75 -4.31
C GLY A 62 10.51 11.52 -5.20
N THR A 63 10.96 10.34 -4.78
CA THR A 63 10.72 9.10 -5.51
C THR A 63 9.22 8.81 -5.59
N GLU A 64 8.74 8.49 -6.80
CA GLU A 64 7.37 8.01 -7.02
C GLU A 64 7.36 6.48 -7.23
N MET A 65 6.45 5.79 -6.55
CA MET A 65 6.31 4.34 -6.63
C MET A 65 4.87 3.98 -6.97
N GLU A 66 4.66 3.53 -8.21
CA GLU A 66 3.37 3.01 -8.63
C GLU A 66 3.13 1.62 -8.02
N CYS A 67 1.95 1.45 -7.43
CA CYS A 67 1.47 0.23 -6.81
C CYS A 67 0.17 -0.20 -7.50
N PHE A 68 0.11 -1.48 -7.83
CA PHE A 68 -0.98 -2.06 -8.59
C PHE A 68 -1.97 -2.79 -7.68
N GLN A 69 -3.26 -2.52 -7.85
CA GLN A 69 -4.31 -3.18 -7.06
C GLN A 69 -4.34 -4.69 -7.32
N ILE A 70 -4.31 -5.49 -6.24
CA ILE A 70 -4.33 -6.96 -6.28
C ILE A 70 -5.52 -7.58 -5.53
N SER A 71 -6.36 -6.76 -4.91
CA SER A 71 -7.60 -7.22 -4.27
C SER A 71 -8.83 -6.73 -5.03
N GLU A 72 -9.93 -7.46 -4.91
CA GLU A 72 -11.25 -6.94 -5.23
C GLU A 72 -11.61 -5.78 -4.28
N THR A 73 -12.46 -4.87 -4.75
CA THR A 73 -13.00 -3.80 -3.92
C THR A 73 -14.47 -3.63 -4.23
N ASP A 74 -15.30 -3.66 -3.18
CA ASP A 74 -16.70 -3.26 -3.28
C ASP A 74 -16.80 -1.75 -3.54
N CYS A 75 -17.66 -1.36 -4.48
CA CYS A 75 -17.96 0.06 -4.68
C CYS A 75 -18.87 0.56 -3.56
N ASN A 76 -18.25 1.03 -2.48
CA ASN A 76 -18.93 1.66 -1.36
C ASN A 76 -18.79 3.19 -1.46
N LYS A 77 -19.91 3.89 -1.24
CA LYS A 77 -20.00 5.36 -1.35
C LYS A 77 -19.30 6.12 -0.22
N VAL A 78 -18.82 5.41 0.82
CA VAL A 78 -18.29 5.99 2.05
C VAL A 78 -16.89 5.48 2.37
N ALA A 79 -16.46 4.36 1.77
CA ALA A 79 -15.15 3.81 2.04
C ALA A 79 -14.62 2.93 0.91
N PHE A 80 -13.30 2.85 0.81
CA PHE A 80 -12.57 1.98 -0.10
C PHE A 80 -11.60 1.12 0.68
N LYS A 81 -11.52 -0.18 0.36
CA LYS A 81 -10.50 -1.08 0.88
C LYS A 81 -9.81 -1.80 -0.28
N ALA A 82 -8.50 -1.61 -0.42
CA ALA A 82 -7.73 -2.35 -1.41
C ALA A 82 -6.32 -2.68 -0.93
N ALA A 83 -5.84 -3.83 -1.39
CA ALA A 83 -4.45 -4.23 -1.36
C ALA A 83 -3.78 -3.83 -2.69
N PHE A 84 -2.60 -3.24 -2.60
CA PHE A 84 -1.79 -2.88 -3.76
C PHE A 84 -0.40 -3.53 -3.66
N ALA A 85 -0.02 -4.30 -4.67
CA ALA A 85 1.34 -4.81 -4.80
C ALA A 85 2.31 -3.65 -5.04
N LEU A 86 3.51 -3.73 -4.46
CA LEU A 86 4.57 -2.72 -4.57
C LEU A 86 5.28 -2.75 -5.93
N LYS A 87 4.52 -2.78 -7.02
CA LYS A 87 4.98 -2.74 -8.40
C LYS A 87 3.90 -2.18 -9.32
N ALA A 88 4.32 -1.68 -10.47
CA ALA A 88 3.42 -1.29 -11.55
C ALA A 88 2.72 -2.51 -12.21
N ARG A 89 1.60 -2.25 -12.90
CA ARG A 89 0.87 -3.27 -13.68
C ARG A 89 1.77 -3.82 -14.78
N GLY A 90 1.80 -5.14 -14.94
CA GLY A 90 2.67 -5.78 -15.94
C GLY A 90 4.16 -5.73 -15.60
N GLY A 91 4.55 -5.07 -14.50
CA GLY A 91 5.90 -5.13 -13.96
C GLY A 91 6.26 -6.56 -13.58
N SER A 92 7.41 -7.01 -14.07
CA SER A 92 7.87 -8.39 -13.98
C SER A 92 9.07 -8.50 -13.05
N ASP A 93 8.83 -8.70 -11.75
CA ASP A 93 9.59 -9.61 -10.87
C ASP A 93 9.36 -9.33 -9.38
N GLN A 94 9.63 -10.36 -8.56
CA GLN A 94 9.71 -10.29 -7.11
C GLN A 94 10.80 -9.31 -6.64
N ALA A 95 11.90 -9.19 -7.40
CA ALA A 95 13.03 -8.35 -7.08
C ALA A 95 12.64 -6.86 -7.01
N THR A 96 11.83 -6.36 -7.96
CA THR A 96 11.34 -4.98 -7.94
C THR A 96 10.47 -4.72 -6.72
N MET A 97 9.55 -5.63 -6.38
CA MET A 97 8.71 -5.49 -5.18
C MET A 97 9.55 -5.48 -3.90
N GLU A 98 10.56 -6.34 -3.81
CA GLU A 98 11.47 -6.41 -2.67
C GLU A 98 12.34 -5.14 -2.56
N GLN A 99 12.87 -4.62 -3.68
CA GLN A 99 13.60 -3.36 -3.72
C GLN A 99 12.72 -2.20 -3.26
N ASN A 100 11.47 -2.16 -3.73
CA ASN A 100 10.53 -1.13 -3.34
C ASN A 100 10.18 -1.22 -1.85
N PHE A 101 9.93 -2.43 -1.35
CA PHE A 101 9.72 -2.69 0.07
C PHE A 101 10.92 -2.25 0.92
N LYS A 102 12.15 -2.54 0.48
CA LYS A 102 13.39 -2.10 1.15
C LYS A 102 13.52 -0.59 1.22
N LYS A 103 13.15 0.13 0.15
CA LYS A 103 13.11 1.60 0.17
C LYS A 103 12.13 2.13 1.21
N LEU A 104 10.97 1.49 1.37
CA LEU A 104 9.94 1.90 2.33
C LEU A 104 10.33 1.65 3.79
N MET A 105 11.41 0.90 4.05
CA MET A 105 12.01 0.76 5.38
C MET A 105 12.98 1.91 5.72
N THR A 106 13.49 2.63 4.73
CA THR A 106 14.52 3.65 4.92
C THR A 106 14.02 5.05 4.61
N ILE A 107 13.11 5.18 3.65
CA ILE A 107 12.56 6.44 3.16
C ILE A 107 11.07 6.50 3.49
N GLU A 108 10.67 7.65 4.03
CA GLU A 108 9.32 7.91 4.48
C GLU A 108 8.35 8.15 3.32
N ILE A 109 7.13 7.62 3.43
CA ILE A 109 6.03 7.97 2.53
C ILE A 109 5.51 9.35 2.93
N ALA A 110 5.58 10.33 2.03
CA ALA A 110 5.14 11.69 2.27
C ALA A 110 3.70 11.93 1.82
N GLU A 111 3.29 11.33 0.71
CA GLU A 111 1.96 11.44 0.12
C GLU A 111 1.57 10.12 -0.55
N ILE A 112 0.27 9.80 -0.52
CA ILE A 112 -0.31 8.66 -1.22
C ILE A 112 -1.37 9.20 -2.17
N ASN A 113 -1.20 8.92 -3.46
CA ASN A 113 -2.14 9.32 -4.51
C ASN A 113 -2.94 8.12 -4.97
N ILE A 114 -4.27 8.21 -4.92
CA ILE A 114 -5.18 7.11 -5.25
C ILE A 114 -6.00 7.50 -6.47
N LYS A 115 -5.92 6.69 -7.53
CA LYS A 115 -6.74 6.88 -8.72
C LYS A 115 -8.06 6.13 -8.59
N THR A 116 -9.16 6.87 -8.44
CA THR A 116 -10.52 6.34 -8.57
C THR A 116 -11.01 6.48 -10.02
N THR A 117 -12.25 6.05 -10.31
CA THR A 117 -12.83 6.18 -11.65
C THR A 117 -13.04 7.61 -12.14
N GLU A 118 -13.13 8.58 -11.24
CA GLU A 118 -13.49 9.98 -11.53
C GLU A 118 -12.30 10.90 -11.40
N LYS A 119 -11.41 10.66 -10.42
CA LYS A 119 -10.29 11.55 -10.13
C LYS A 119 -9.16 10.84 -9.37
N THR A 120 -8.05 11.55 -9.22
CA THR A 120 -6.98 11.18 -8.31
C THR A 120 -7.14 11.94 -7.00
N GLU A 121 -7.24 11.21 -5.89
CA GLU A 121 -7.20 11.77 -4.55
C GLU A 121 -5.79 11.78 -3.99
N LYS A 122 -5.48 12.82 -3.22
CA LYS A 122 -4.16 13.01 -2.61
C LYS A 122 -4.28 12.98 -1.10
N PHE A 123 -3.56 12.06 -0.48
CA PHE A 123 -3.50 11.89 0.96
C PHE A 123 -2.10 12.24 1.46
N LYS A 124 -1.94 13.44 1.99
CA LYS A 124 -0.67 13.87 2.62
C LYS A 124 -0.53 13.21 3.98
N ILE A 125 0.60 12.54 4.21
CA ILE A 125 0.91 11.89 5.48
C ILE A 125 1.62 12.88 6.38
N LYS A 126 1.14 13.04 7.62
CA LYS A 126 1.79 13.93 8.60
C LYS A 126 3.12 13.35 9.04
N SER A 127 4.11 14.19 9.30
CA SER A 127 5.46 13.75 9.67
C SER A 127 5.50 12.71 10.79
N LYS A 128 4.65 12.85 11.83
CA LYS A 128 4.54 11.87 12.93
C LYS A 128 4.07 10.48 12.48
N GLU A 129 3.21 10.42 11.48
CA GLU A 129 2.68 9.17 10.93
C GLU A 129 3.68 8.52 9.97
N ARG A 130 4.51 9.33 9.26
CA ARG A 130 5.50 8.82 8.29
C ARG A 130 6.49 7.85 8.92
N GLU A 131 7.03 8.21 10.08
CA GLU A 131 7.96 7.37 10.82
C GLU A 131 7.29 6.06 11.29
N TYR A 132 6.04 6.14 11.74
CA TYR A 132 5.25 4.95 12.09
C TYR A 132 5.08 4.00 10.90
N LEU A 133 4.74 4.52 9.71
CA LEU A 133 4.62 3.71 8.50
C LEU A 133 5.94 3.02 8.14
N LYS A 134 7.04 3.77 8.13
CA LYS A 134 8.40 3.24 7.89
C LYS A 134 8.76 2.11 8.87
N ASN A 135 8.47 2.30 10.15
CA ASN A 135 8.71 1.29 11.17
C ASN A 135 7.83 0.04 10.99
N HIS A 136 6.61 0.21 10.47
CA HIS A 136 5.73 -0.91 10.17
C HIS A 136 6.31 -1.81 9.06
N PHE A 137 6.92 -1.25 8.01
CA PHE A 137 7.65 -2.02 7.00
C PHE A 137 8.83 -2.81 7.62
N ALA A 138 9.60 -2.17 8.50
CA ALA A 138 10.71 -2.83 9.19
C ALA A 138 10.24 -3.97 10.12
N LEU A 139 9.06 -3.87 10.73
CA LEU A 139 8.47 -4.97 11.50
C LEU A 139 8.07 -6.13 10.60
N VAL A 140 7.44 -5.87 9.45
CA VAL A 140 7.08 -6.90 8.48
C VAL A 140 8.32 -7.66 8.01
N ASP A 141 9.42 -6.97 7.68
CA ASP A 141 10.71 -7.58 7.31
C ASP A 141 11.24 -8.53 8.39
N LYS A 142 11.24 -8.08 9.65
CA LYS A 142 11.62 -8.91 10.79
C LYS A 142 10.76 -10.15 10.91
N THR A 143 9.45 -10.03 10.74
CA THR A 143 8.52 -11.17 10.78
C THR A 143 8.78 -12.16 9.64
N ILE A 144 9.09 -11.67 8.43
CA ILE A 144 9.44 -12.54 7.29
C ILE A 144 10.72 -13.31 7.59
N LYS A 145 11.78 -12.62 8.05
CA LYS A 145 13.09 -13.23 8.35
C LYS A 145 13.08 -14.16 9.55
N ALA A 146 12.19 -13.92 10.51
CA ALA A 146 12.04 -14.75 11.70
C ALA A 146 11.28 -16.06 11.43
N LYS A 147 10.55 -16.19 10.30
CA LYS A 147 9.99 -17.48 9.90
C LYS A 147 11.16 -18.43 9.63
N PRO A 148 11.34 -19.51 10.40
CA PRO A 148 12.37 -20.49 10.09
C PRO A 148 12.10 -21.02 8.69
N ASN A 149 13.14 -21.17 7.86
CA ASN A 149 13.11 -22.10 6.75
C ASN A 149 12.65 -23.44 7.33
N ASN A 150 11.38 -23.79 7.19
CA ASN A 150 10.86 -25.06 7.66
C ASN A 150 11.49 -26.12 6.74
N PRO A 151 12.51 -26.88 7.18
CA PRO A 151 12.99 -28.00 6.39
C PRO A 151 11.88 -29.02 6.50
N GLN A 152 11.16 -29.27 5.40
CA GLN A 152 10.22 -30.37 5.34
C GLN A 152 11.01 -31.64 5.68
N LYS A 153 10.75 -32.19 6.88
CA LYS A 153 11.05 -33.58 7.22
C LYS A 153 9.91 -34.46 6.72
#